data_AF-A0A350RD55-F1
#
_entry.id   AF-A0A350RD55-F1
#
_cell.length_a   1.000
_cell.length_b   1.000
_cell.length_c   1.000
_cell.angle_alpha   90.00
_cell.angle_beta   90.00
_cell.angle_gamma   90.00
#
_symmetry.space_group_name_H-M   'P 1'
#
loop_
_entity.id
_entity.type
_entity.pdbx_description
1 polymer ?
#
loop_
_entity_poly.entity_id
_entity_poly.type
_entity_poly.pdbx_seq_one_letter_code
_entity_poly.pdbx_strand_id
1 'polypeptide(L)'
;MKYTDLLPFLDREELNKVVQEVMNGELKNVKLDALFPFLDRTTLNELVQHFIEKKDAKMLQRMLPFISRKSVELIYQSAEKGEIPNFEVEQCIPFLGSDQIKQIFRDLIQKESSETESDEDDQEDEEENE
;
A
#
# COMPACT_ATOMS: atom_id res chain seq x y z
N MET A 1 27.67 2.60 -18.78
CA MET A 1 26.65 3.63 -18.51
C MET A 1 25.29 2.98 -18.71
N LYS A 2 24.39 3.09 -17.73
CA LYS A 2 23.01 2.57 -17.80
C LYS A 2 22.07 3.74 -18.05
N TYR A 3 20.90 3.49 -18.64
CA TYR A 3 19.88 4.54 -18.82
C TYR A 3 19.43 5.14 -17.47
N THR A 4 19.46 4.34 -16.40
CA THR A 4 19.13 4.77 -15.03
C THR A 4 20.02 5.92 -14.54
N ASP A 5 21.24 6.01 -15.06
CA ASP A 5 22.20 7.04 -14.69
C ASP A 5 21.81 8.42 -15.26
N LEU A 6 20.91 8.44 -16.26
CA LEU A 6 20.42 9.66 -16.92
C LEU A 6 19.12 10.20 -16.31
N LEU A 7 18.35 9.37 -15.60
CA LEU A 7 17.02 9.73 -15.06
C LEU A 7 17.00 11.02 -14.22
N PRO A 8 17.98 11.29 -13.33
CA PRO A 8 17.98 12.52 -12.52
C PRO A 8 18.12 13.81 -13.34
N PHE A 9 18.55 13.71 -14.60
CA PHE A 9 18.82 14.84 -15.49
C PHE A 9 17.72 15.06 -16.52
N LEU A 10 16.74 14.16 -16.61
CA LEU A 10 15.58 14.32 -17.47
C LEU A 10 14.59 15.31 -16.83
N ASP A 11 13.93 16.10 -17.65
CA ASP A 11 12.83 16.93 -17.19
C ASP A 11 11.56 16.09 -16.92
N ARG A 12 10.56 16.73 -16.33
CA ARG A 12 9.31 16.06 -15.94
C ARG A 12 8.50 15.57 -17.14
N GLU A 13 8.55 16.30 -18.26
CA GLU A 13 7.79 15.92 -19.45
C GLU A 13 8.33 14.61 -20.02
N GLU A 14 9.66 14.51 -20.15
CA GLU A 14 10.31 13.31 -20.63
C GLU A 14 10.14 12.13 -19.66
N LEU A 15 10.26 12.35 -18.34
CA LEU A 15 10.01 11.30 -17.34
C LEU A 15 8.58 10.76 -17.41
N ASN A 16 7.59 11.63 -17.55
CA ASN A 16 6.19 11.24 -17.68
C ASN A 16 5.94 10.47 -18.98
N LYS A 17 6.57 10.89 -20.09
CA LYS A 17 6.51 10.17 -21.35
C LYS A 17 7.09 8.76 -21.23
N VAL A 18 8.26 8.61 -20.62
CA VAL A 18 8.89 7.30 -20.38
C VAL A 18 7.98 6.41 -19.52
N VAL A 19 7.31 6.96 -18.49
CA VAL A 19 6.30 6.20 -17.71
C VAL A 19 5.20 5.64 -18.63
N GLN A 20 4.64 6.47 -19.50
CA GLN A 20 3.57 6.04 -20.44
C GLN A 20 4.08 4.96 -21.42
N GLU A 21 5.26 5.15 -22.01
CA GLU A 21 5.85 4.18 -22.93
C GLU A 21 6.15 2.83 -22.24
N VAL A 22 6.55 2.86 -20.97
CA VAL A 22 6.73 1.65 -20.15
C VAL A 22 5.39 0.98 -19.85
N MET A 23 4.38 1.74 -19.45
CA MET A 23 3.04 1.22 -19.14
C MET A 23 2.34 0.63 -20.38
N ASN A 24 2.57 1.20 -21.56
CA ASN A 24 2.06 0.70 -22.84
C ASN A 24 2.87 -0.48 -23.39
N GLY A 25 3.99 -0.82 -22.77
CA GLY A 25 4.87 -1.92 -23.18
C GLY A 25 5.75 -1.62 -24.40
N GLU A 26 5.88 -0.34 -24.76
CA GLU A 26 6.76 0.15 -25.83
C GLU A 26 8.22 0.09 -25.36
N LEU A 27 8.48 0.38 -24.08
CA LEU A 27 9.79 0.27 -23.45
C LEU A 27 9.89 -0.91 -22.47
N LYS A 28 10.13 -2.11 -23.00
CA LYS A 28 10.21 -3.36 -22.20
C LYS A 28 11.47 -3.50 -21.33
N ASN A 29 12.54 -2.77 -21.66
CA ASN A 29 13.82 -2.86 -20.96
C ASN A 29 13.97 -1.84 -19.82
N VAL A 30 12.99 -0.93 -19.69
CA VAL A 30 12.96 0.07 -18.63
C VAL A 30 12.08 -0.44 -17.50
N LYS A 31 12.62 -0.42 -16.27
CA LYS A 31 11.83 -0.80 -15.10
C LYS A 31 11.14 0.44 -14.55
N LEU A 32 9.83 0.38 -14.41
CA LEU A 32 9.02 1.48 -13.90
C LEU A 32 9.45 1.93 -12.49
N ASP A 33 9.83 0.99 -11.62
CA ASP A 33 10.26 1.29 -10.25
C ASP A 33 11.57 2.09 -10.17
N ALA A 34 12.40 2.06 -11.22
CA ALA A 34 13.59 2.89 -11.30
C ALA A 34 13.26 4.39 -11.51
N LEU A 35 12.05 4.70 -11.99
CA LEU A 35 11.61 6.07 -12.26
C LEU A 35 11.09 6.77 -11.01
N PHE A 36 10.53 6.03 -10.05
CA PHE A 36 9.81 6.57 -8.88
C PHE A 36 10.53 7.71 -8.12
N PRO A 37 11.85 7.65 -7.86
CA PRO A 37 12.54 8.72 -7.13
C PRO A 37 12.53 10.08 -7.84
N PHE A 38 12.27 10.09 -9.15
CA PHE A 38 12.37 11.27 -10.01
C PHE A 38 11.00 11.78 -10.48
N LEU A 39 9.93 11.00 -10.27
CA LEU A 39 8.58 11.39 -10.67
C LEU A 39 8.02 12.45 -9.74
N ASP A 40 7.15 13.30 -10.30
CA ASP A 40 6.39 14.24 -9.49
C ASP A 40 5.24 13.53 -8.75
N ARG A 41 4.65 14.26 -7.79
CA ARG A 41 3.59 13.71 -6.94
C ARG A 41 2.31 13.38 -7.72
N THR A 42 2.02 14.11 -8.79
CA THR A 42 0.81 13.90 -9.58
C THR A 42 0.91 12.55 -10.28
N THR A 43 2.02 12.31 -10.98
CA THR A 43 2.29 11.04 -11.67
C THR A 43 2.33 9.88 -10.68
N LEU A 44 3.00 10.03 -9.53
CA LEU A 44 3.02 8.99 -8.49
C LEU A 44 1.61 8.68 -7.95
N ASN A 45 0.75 9.68 -7.76
CA ASN A 45 -0.62 9.45 -7.30
C ASN A 45 -1.47 8.70 -8.34
N GLU A 46 -1.34 9.04 -9.62
CA GLU A 46 -2.01 8.33 -10.71
C GLU A 46 -1.55 6.86 -10.79
N LEU A 47 -0.25 6.61 -10.64
CA LEU A 47 0.30 5.26 -10.58
C LEU A 47 -0.24 4.46 -9.38
N VAL A 48 -0.39 5.08 -8.20
CA VAL A 48 -0.99 4.41 -7.04
C VAL A 48 -2.42 3.96 -7.35
N GLN A 49 -3.26 4.84 -7.89
CA GLN A 49 -4.63 4.48 -8.28
C GLN A 49 -4.64 3.34 -9.30
N HIS A 50 -3.79 3.44 -10.33
CA HIS A 50 -3.65 2.41 -11.34
C HIS A 50 -3.30 1.04 -10.74
N PHE A 51 -2.32 0.97 -9.84
CA PHE A 51 -1.89 -0.31 -9.26
C PHE A 51 -2.84 -0.87 -8.21
N ILE A 52 -3.66 -0.02 -7.55
CA ILE A 52 -4.79 -0.47 -6.73
C ILE A 52 -5.83 -1.15 -7.62
N GLU A 53 -6.26 -0.50 -8.71
CA GLU A 53 -7.22 -1.09 -9.67
C GLU A 53 -6.71 -2.39 -10.29
N LYS A 54 -5.41 -2.46 -10.58
CA LYS A 54 -4.74 -3.67 -11.09
C LYS A 54 -4.45 -4.72 -10.02
N LYS A 55 -4.69 -4.42 -8.74
CA LYS A 55 -4.41 -5.30 -7.60
C LYS A 55 -2.94 -5.74 -7.53
N ASP A 56 -2.02 -4.86 -7.94
CA ASP A 56 -0.59 -5.15 -7.98
C ASP A 56 0.08 -4.79 -6.65
N ALA A 57 -0.02 -5.70 -5.69
CA ALA A 57 0.57 -5.53 -4.36
C ALA A 57 2.09 -5.25 -4.41
N LYS A 58 2.81 -5.88 -5.35
CA LYS A 58 4.27 -5.77 -5.45
C LYS A 58 4.69 -4.39 -5.95
N MET A 59 3.98 -3.81 -6.91
CA MET A 59 4.28 -2.44 -7.34
C MET A 59 3.94 -1.44 -6.26
N LEU A 60 2.78 -1.57 -5.61
CA LEU A 60 2.39 -0.66 -4.52
C LEU A 60 3.43 -0.67 -3.38
N GLN A 61 3.95 -1.84 -3.00
CA GLN A 61 5.01 -1.95 -1.99
C GLN A 61 6.28 -1.18 -2.39
N ARG A 62 6.71 -1.26 -3.66
CA ARG A 62 7.91 -0.55 -4.15
C ARG A 62 7.73 0.96 -4.19
N MET A 63 6.50 1.44 -4.29
CA MET A 63 6.18 2.87 -4.34
C MET A 63 6.22 3.54 -2.95
N LEU A 64 6.04 2.78 -1.87
CA LEU A 64 5.92 3.31 -0.49
C LEU A 64 6.96 4.38 -0.11
N PRO A 65 8.27 4.23 -0.43
CA PRO A 65 9.27 5.22 -0.04
C PRO A 65 9.16 6.56 -0.77
N PHE A 66 8.40 6.64 -1.87
CA PHE A 66 8.38 7.77 -2.78
C PHE A 66 7.04 8.52 -2.79
N ILE A 67 5.97 7.87 -2.35
CA ILE A 67 4.60 8.41 -2.40
C ILE A 67 4.26 9.26 -1.17
N SER A 68 3.16 10.01 -1.27
CA SER A 68 2.68 10.83 -0.17
C SER A 68 2.03 9.98 0.94
N ARG A 69 2.02 10.47 2.18
CA ARG A 69 1.30 9.83 3.30
C ARG A 69 -0.16 9.52 2.96
N LYS A 70 -0.86 10.45 2.31
CA LYS A 70 -2.24 10.26 1.84
C LYS A 70 -2.37 9.09 0.86
N SER A 71 -1.36 8.86 0.03
CA SER A 71 -1.34 7.73 -0.92
C SER A 71 -1.05 6.42 -0.19
N VAL A 72 -0.18 6.42 0.83
CA VAL A 72 0.03 5.25 1.70
C VAL A 72 -1.24 4.91 2.49
N GLU A 73 -1.91 5.91 3.04
CA GLU A 73 -3.21 5.79 3.72
C GLU A 73 -4.26 5.12 2.83
N LEU A 74 -4.32 5.53 1.56
CA LEU A 74 -5.20 4.92 0.58
C LEU A 74 -4.86 3.44 0.35
N ILE A 75 -3.58 3.10 0.16
CA ILE A 75 -3.14 1.71 -0.03
C ILE A 75 -3.51 0.87 1.19
N TYR A 76 -3.24 1.37 2.40
CA TYR A 76 -3.60 0.71 3.65
C TYR A 76 -5.10 0.41 3.71
N GLN A 77 -5.95 1.40 3.46
CA GLN A 77 -7.41 1.23 3.50
C GLN A 77 -7.92 0.28 2.42
N SER A 78 -7.38 0.33 1.21
CA SER A 78 -7.74 -0.59 0.13
C SER A 78 -7.31 -2.04 0.44
N ALA A 79 -6.15 -2.23 1.06
CA ALA A 79 -5.69 -3.55 1.49
C ALA A 79 -6.57 -4.12 2.63
N GLU A 80 -6.92 -3.31 3.64
CA GLU A 80 -7.83 -3.70 4.73
C GLU A 80 -9.22 -4.12 4.21
N LYS A 81 -9.70 -3.49 3.14
CA LYS A 81 -10.96 -3.86 2.46
C LYS A 81 -10.84 -5.10 1.57
N GLY A 82 -9.66 -5.70 1.45
CA GLY A 82 -9.40 -6.84 0.57
C GLY A 82 -9.36 -6.49 -0.93
N GLU A 83 -9.27 -5.21 -1.29
CA GLU A 83 -9.20 -4.77 -2.70
C GLU A 83 -7.87 -5.17 -3.35
N ILE A 84 -6.79 -5.23 -2.55
CA ILE A 84 -5.42 -5.55 -2.96
C ILE A 84 -4.99 -6.88 -2.29
N PRO A 85 -5.35 -8.05 -2.86
CA PRO A 85 -4.98 -9.34 -2.30
C PRO A 85 -3.45 -9.50 -2.18
N ASN A 86 -3.00 -10.12 -1.09
CA ASN A 86 -1.59 -10.39 -0.77
C ASN A 86 -0.73 -9.14 -0.52
N PHE A 87 -1.34 -8.00 -0.20
CA PHE A 87 -0.61 -6.84 0.31
C PHE A 87 -0.46 -6.94 1.83
N GLU A 88 0.78 -6.87 2.33
CA GLU A 88 1.10 -6.83 3.75
C GLU A 88 0.96 -5.39 4.27
N VAL A 89 -0.12 -5.12 5.02
CA VAL A 89 -0.44 -3.76 5.52
C VAL A 89 0.63 -3.21 6.48
N GLU A 90 1.40 -4.08 7.14
CA GLU A 90 2.52 -3.75 8.02
C GLU A 90 3.61 -2.96 7.28
N GLN A 91 3.74 -3.18 5.97
CA GLN A 91 4.72 -2.48 5.14
C GLN A 91 4.41 -0.97 5.04
N CYS A 92 3.16 -0.55 5.25
CA CYS A 92 2.78 0.85 5.27
C CYS A 92 3.28 1.57 6.53
N ILE A 93 3.43 0.88 7.66
CA ILE A 93 3.65 1.46 8.99
C ILE A 93 4.80 2.49 9.03
N PRO A 94 6.00 2.24 8.45
CA PRO A 94 7.09 3.21 8.46
C PRO A 94 6.77 4.53 7.74
N PHE A 95 5.74 4.55 6.89
CA PHE A 95 5.37 5.68 6.03
C PHE A 95 4.05 6.35 6.46
N LEU A 96 3.33 5.80 7.44
CA LEU A 96 2.09 6.38 7.98
C LEU A 96 2.34 7.54 8.96
N GLY A 97 1.30 8.34 9.18
CA GLY A 97 1.30 9.38 10.20
C GLY A 97 1.15 8.81 11.62
N SER A 98 1.70 9.50 12.61
CA SER A 98 1.65 9.07 14.02
C SER A 98 0.23 8.85 14.55
N ASP A 99 -0.72 9.68 14.13
CA ASP A 99 -2.10 9.58 14.61
C ASP A 99 -2.82 8.36 14.03
N GLN A 100 -2.48 7.99 12.80
CA GLN A 100 -3.01 6.76 12.21
C GLN A 100 -2.41 5.51 12.85
N ILE A 101 -1.09 5.51 13.13
CA ILE A 101 -0.46 4.41 13.86
C ILE A 101 -1.09 4.23 15.23
N LYS A 102 -1.40 5.32 15.95
CA LYS A 102 -2.13 5.25 17.23
C LYS A 102 -3.51 4.63 17.05
N GLN A 103 -4.24 5.03 16.00
CA GLN A 103 -5.57 4.48 15.73
C GLN A 103 -5.50 2.97 15.48
N ILE A 104 -4.62 2.54 14.56
CA ILE A 104 -4.40 1.12 14.24
C ILE A 104 -4.06 0.33 15.52
N PHE A 105 -3.17 0.86 16.36
CA PHE A 105 -2.82 0.22 17.62
C PHE A 105 -4.02 0.06 18.58
N ARG A 106 -4.90 1.06 18.67
CA ARG A 106 -6.12 0.98 19.51
C ARG A 106 -7.12 -0.02 18.96
N ASP A 107 -7.30 -0.04 17.64
CA ASP A 107 -8.23 -0.94 16.96
C ASP A 107 -7.82 -2.40 17.17
N LEU A 108 -6.51 -2.70 17.08
CA LEU A 108 -5.97 -4.04 17.33
C LEU A 108 -6.23 -4.51 18.78
N ILE A 109 -5.99 -3.66 19.78
CA ILE A 109 -6.27 -4.00 21.19
C ILE A 109 -7.76 -4.29 21.42
N GLN A 110 -8.64 -3.46 20.85
CA GLN A 110 -10.09 -3.63 21.01
C GLN A 110 -10.57 -4.93 20.38
N LYS A 111 -10.05 -5.27 19.20
CA LYS A 111 -10.36 -6.52 18.53
C LYS A 111 -9.95 -7.74 19.35
N GLU A 112 -8.73 -7.73 19.92
CA GLU A 112 -8.26 -8.81 20.80
C GLU A 112 -9.16 -8.97 22.05
N SER A 113 -9.57 -7.86 22.67
CA SER A 113 -10.44 -7.91 23.86
C SER A 113 -11.84 -8.45 23.54
N SER A 114 -12.41 -8.12 22.38
CA SER A 114 -13.72 -8.63 21.95
C SER A 114 -13.74 -10.11 21.57
N GLU A 115 -12.59 -10.67 21.17
CA GLU A 115 -12.45 -12.10 20.84
C GLU A 115 -12.28 -12.97 22.10
N THR A 116 -11.98 -12.38 23.26
CA THR A 116 -11.79 -13.13 24.52
C THR A 116 -13.07 -13.28 25.34
N GLU A 117 -14.01 -12.33 25.23
CA GLU A 117 -15.29 -12.35 25.95
C GLU A 117 -16.31 -13.34 25.34
N SER A 118 -16.19 -13.70 24.06
CA SER A 118 -17.12 -14.62 23.39
C SER A 118 -16.93 -16.10 23.74
N ASP A 119 -15.80 -16.47 24.35
CA ASP A 119 -15.50 -17.88 24.72
C ASP A 119 -15.89 -18.21 26.16
N GLU A 120 -16.21 -17.21 27.00
CA GLU A 120 -16.57 -17.42 28.42
C GLU A 120 -18.08 -17.57 28.67
N ASP A 121 -18.95 -17.10 27.76
CA ASP A 121 -20.42 -17.16 27.92
C ASP A 121 -21.04 -18.52 27.49
N ASP A 122 -20.27 -19.45 26.89
CA ASP A 122 -20.75 -20.75 26.41
C ASP A 122 -20.60 -21.92 27.41
N GLN A 123 -20.20 -21.66 28.68
CA GLN A 123 -19.96 -22.70 29.70
C GLN A 123 -20.94 -22.75 30.88
N GLU A 124 -21.99 -21.93 30.92
CA GLU A 124 -23.01 -22.00 31.98
C GLU A 124 -24.37 -22.41 31.41
N ASP A 125 -24.60 -23.71 31.12
CA ASP A 125 -25.96 -24.28 31.04
C ASP A 125 -25.96 -25.83 30.88
N GLU A 126 -25.13 -26.57 31.62
CA GLU A 126 -25.33 -28.02 31.80
C GLU A 126 -25.02 -28.44 33.23
N GLU A 127 -25.93 -28.18 34.17
CA GLU A 127 -26.12 -29.02 35.37
C GLU A 127 -27.32 -28.53 36.19
N GLU A 128 -28.54 -28.92 35.80
CA GLU A 128 -29.61 -29.21 36.76
C GLU A 128 -30.77 -29.92 36.03
N ASN A 129 -30.85 -31.25 36.18
CA ASN A 129 -32.07 -32.01 36.52
C ASN A 129 -31.92 -33.50 36.16
N GLU A 130 -31.52 -34.33 37.13
CA GLU A 130 -32.12 -35.65 37.37
C GLU A 130 -31.99 -36.07 38.85
#